data_AF-A0A1H6KL41-F1
#
_entry.id   AF-A0A1H6KL41-F1
#
_cell.length_a   1.000
_cell.length_b   1.000
_cell.length_c   1.000
_cell.angle_alpha   90.00
_cell.angle_beta   90.00
_cell.angle_gamma   90.00
#
_symmetry.space_group_name_H-M   'P 1'
#
loop_
_entity.id
_entity.type
_entity.pdbx_description
1 polymer ?
#
loop_
_entity_poly.entity_id
_entity_poly.type
_entity_poly.pdbx_seq_one_letter_code
_entity_poly.pdbx_strand_id
1 'polypeptide(L)'
;MSLNTTQRTFTLAAVVAAVATSLAAPALAEPLPYGADTCIQGYVWREARSGDTVCVTPAVRSATAQQNAAAGQNVEPGGGAYGPNTCKQGFVWREAYGGDVVCVTPDVRAQAAADNAAAQSRKQANQPAPAAPPAQHPLCGVNLPILNSPICP
;
A
#
# COMPACT_ATOMS: atom_id res chain seq x y z
N MET A 1 -73.08 -56.48 7.07
CA MET A 1 -71.63 -56.19 7.03
C MET A 1 -71.27 -55.84 5.60
N SER A 2 -71.00 -54.57 5.29
CA SER A 2 -70.29 -54.16 4.09
C SER A 2 -69.69 -52.77 4.36
N LEU A 3 -68.37 -52.68 4.35
CA LEU A 3 -67.61 -51.54 4.82
C LEU A 3 -67.57 -50.42 3.77
N ASN A 4 -67.72 -49.18 4.23
CA ASN A 4 -67.59 -47.96 3.45
C ASN A 4 -66.09 -47.56 3.43
N THR A 5 -65.44 -47.59 2.28
CA THR A 5 -64.00 -47.28 2.15
C THR A 5 -63.80 -45.77 2.01
N THR A 6 -63.40 -45.11 3.10
CA THR A 6 -62.95 -43.70 3.09
C THR A 6 -61.52 -43.62 2.56
N GLN A 7 -61.36 -42.99 1.40
CA GLN A 7 -60.09 -42.78 0.71
C GLN A 7 -59.31 -41.63 1.38
N ARG A 8 -58.15 -41.92 1.98
CA ARG A 8 -57.22 -40.92 2.51
C ARG A 8 -56.28 -40.47 1.39
N THR A 9 -56.43 -39.22 0.94
CA THR A 9 -55.47 -38.54 0.07
C THR A 9 -54.27 -38.07 0.89
N PHE A 10 -53.09 -38.64 0.61
CA PHE A 10 -51.80 -38.07 1.02
C PHE A 10 -51.14 -37.50 -0.22
N THR A 11 -51.15 -36.17 -0.38
CA THR A 11 -50.32 -35.49 -1.39
C THR A 11 -49.03 -35.02 -0.73
N LEU A 12 -47.93 -35.55 -1.23
CA LEU A 12 -46.55 -35.29 -0.82
C LEU A 12 -46.18 -33.83 -1.12
N ALA A 13 -45.78 -33.07 -0.10
CA ALA A 13 -45.08 -31.81 -0.31
C ALA A 13 -43.65 -32.13 -0.77
N ALA A 14 -43.34 -31.89 -2.03
CA ALA A 14 -41.98 -32.01 -2.56
C ALA A 14 -41.12 -30.88 -1.99
N VAL A 15 -40.24 -31.20 -1.03
CA VAL A 15 -39.22 -30.28 -0.53
C VAL A 15 -38.11 -30.20 -1.57
N VAL A 16 -38.12 -29.14 -2.39
CA VAL A 16 -37.02 -28.83 -3.30
C VAL A 16 -35.88 -28.26 -2.47
N ALA A 17 -34.89 -29.08 -2.14
CA ALA A 17 -33.65 -28.63 -1.52
C ALA A 17 -32.84 -27.85 -2.56
N ALA A 18 -32.89 -26.51 -2.49
CA ALA A 18 -32.04 -25.65 -3.30
C ALA A 18 -30.59 -25.76 -2.78
N VAL A 19 -29.75 -26.51 -3.50
CA VAL A 19 -28.31 -26.58 -3.25
C VAL A 19 -27.69 -25.28 -3.78
N ALA A 20 -27.48 -24.30 -2.91
CA ALA A 20 -26.77 -23.06 -3.24
C ALA A 20 -25.26 -23.34 -3.31
N THR A 21 -24.72 -23.50 -4.52
CA THR A 21 -23.27 -23.57 -4.76
C THR A 21 -22.70 -22.15 -4.68
N SER A 22 -22.01 -21.83 -3.59
CA SER A 22 -21.28 -20.57 -3.43
C SER A 22 -20.01 -20.57 -4.28
N LEU A 23 -20.04 -19.84 -5.40
CA LEU A 23 -18.84 -19.49 -6.17
C LEU A 23 -18.03 -18.47 -5.36
N ALA A 24 -16.82 -18.84 -4.93
CA ALA A 24 -15.89 -17.89 -4.33
C ALA A 24 -15.51 -16.84 -5.40
N ALA A 25 -15.95 -15.60 -5.21
CA ALA A 25 -15.51 -14.49 -6.06
C ALA A 25 -14.00 -14.25 -5.84
N PRO A 26 -13.21 -14.00 -6.89
CA PRO A 26 -11.82 -13.62 -6.72
C PRO A 26 -11.78 -12.27 -5.98
N ALA A 27 -11.07 -12.23 -4.85
CA ALA A 27 -10.79 -10.99 -4.16
C ALA A 27 -9.83 -10.17 -5.04
N LEU A 28 -10.35 -9.16 -5.74
CA LEU A 28 -9.50 -8.16 -6.37
C LEU A 28 -8.86 -7.32 -5.27
N ALA A 29 -7.55 -7.12 -5.34
CA ALA A 29 -6.89 -6.15 -4.48
C ALA A 29 -7.47 -4.76 -4.76
N GLU A 30 -7.89 -4.05 -3.71
CA GLU A 30 -8.38 -2.67 -3.83
C GLU A 30 -7.32 -1.82 -4.55
N PRO A 31 -7.71 -1.04 -5.58
CA PRO A 31 -6.75 -0.21 -6.30
C PRO A 31 -6.09 0.77 -5.32
N LEU A 32 -4.76 0.73 -5.24
CA LEU A 32 -4.00 1.61 -4.36
C LEU A 32 -4.15 3.08 -4.81
N PRO A 33 -4.19 4.06 -3.89
CA PRO A 33 -4.48 5.47 -4.22
C PRO A 33 -3.56 6.09 -5.28
N TYR A 34 -2.32 5.61 -5.38
CA TYR A 34 -1.33 6.05 -6.35
C TYR A 34 -0.76 4.88 -7.17
N GLY A 35 -1.54 3.81 -7.34
CA GLY A 35 -1.13 2.61 -8.06
C GLY A 35 0.16 2.00 -7.48
N ALA A 36 1.05 1.53 -8.35
CA ALA A 36 2.29 0.86 -7.97
C ALA A 36 3.26 1.76 -7.18
N ASP A 37 3.13 3.08 -7.30
CA ASP A 37 3.98 4.06 -6.60
C ASP A 37 3.50 4.39 -5.20
N THR A 38 2.36 3.84 -4.77
CA THR A 38 1.84 4.04 -3.40
C THR A 38 2.88 3.58 -2.37
N CYS A 39 3.32 4.49 -1.50
CA CYS A 39 4.24 4.16 -0.42
C CYS A 39 3.54 3.33 0.67
N ILE A 40 4.32 2.50 1.37
CA ILE A 40 3.86 1.87 2.61
C ILE A 40 3.55 2.91 3.68
N GLN A 41 2.77 2.52 4.68
CA GLN A 41 2.43 3.39 5.82
C GLN A 41 3.69 3.95 6.49
N GLY A 42 3.66 5.25 6.80
CA GLY A 42 4.80 5.98 7.38
C GLY A 42 5.82 6.53 6.38
N TYR A 43 5.66 6.24 5.08
CA TYR A 43 6.51 6.76 4.01
C TYR A 43 5.73 7.65 3.06
N VAL A 44 6.44 8.58 2.44
CA VAL A 44 5.93 9.54 1.45
C VAL A 44 6.91 9.66 0.29
N TRP A 45 6.45 10.13 -0.88
CA TRP A 45 7.35 10.43 -1.99
C TRP A 45 8.37 11.50 -1.60
N ARG A 46 9.65 11.27 -1.95
CA ARG A 46 10.77 12.16 -1.66
C ARG A 46 10.66 13.50 -2.38
N GLU A 47 10.11 13.49 -3.59
CA GLU A 47 9.90 14.69 -4.42
C GLU A 47 11.20 15.49 -4.66
N ALA A 48 12.32 14.81 -4.91
CA ALA A 48 13.56 15.49 -5.32
C ALA A 48 13.40 16.25 -6.65
N ARG A 49 12.45 15.80 -7.49
CA ARG A 49 11.92 16.50 -8.65
C ARG A 49 10.46 16.12 -8.86
N SER A 50 9.81 16.77 -9.84
CA SER A 50 8.52 16.28 -10.35
C SER A 50 8.66 14.83 -10.84
N GLY A 51 7.75 13.96 -10.39
CA GLY A 51 7.75 12.53 -10.71
C GLY A 51 8.75 11.67 -9.93
N ASP A 52 9.45 12.20 -8.93
CA ASP A 52 10.28 11.38 -8.03
C ASP A 52 9.43 10.67 -6.98
N THR A 53 9.04 9.42 -7.28
CA THR A 53 8.19 8.58 -6.42
C THR A 53 8.98 7.68 -5.47
N VAL A 54 10.27 7.96 -5.23
CA VAL A 54 11.07 7.23 -4.23
C VAL A 54 10.45 7.45 -2.84
N CYS A 55 10.04 6.36 -2.19
CA CYS A 55 9.43 6.41 -0.87
C CYS A 55 10.49 6.60 0.22
N VAL A 56 10.36 7.68 1.00
CA VAL A 56 11.23 8.06 2.12
C VAL A 56 10.42 8.46 3.33
N THR A 57 11.07 8.72 4.46
CA THR A 57 10.37 9.26 5.64
C THR A 57 9.95 10.71 5.38
N PRO A 58 8.90 11.22 6.06
CA PRO A 58 8.51 12.62 5.96
C PRO A 58 9.64 13.61 6.24
N ALA A 59 10.53 13.29 7.18
CA ALA A 59 11.71 14.10 7.50
C ALA A 59 12.67 14.22 6.30
N VAL A 60 12.92 13.12 5.58
CA VAL A 60 13.78 13.13 4.38
C VAL A 60 13.13 13.91 3.25
N ARG A 61 11.81 13.82 3.05
CA ARG A 61 11.07 14.66 2.09
C ARG A 61 11.24 16.15 2.42
N SER A 62 11.06 16.54 3.69
CA SER A 62 11.26 17.93 4.12
C SER A 62 12.69 18.42 3.90
N ALA A 63 13.70 17.60 4.22
CA ALA A 63 15.11 17.93 3.97
C ALA A 63 15.41 18.05 2.47
N THR A 64 14.85 17.17 1.65
CA THR A 64 14.98 17.20 0.18
C THR A 64 14.41 18.49 -0.40
N ALA A 65 13.24 18.93 0.08
CA ALA A 65 12.64 20.19 -0.33
C ALA A 65 13.51 21.40 0.03
N GLN A 66 14.13 21.40 1.22
CA GLN A 66 15.06 22.45 1.64
C GLN A 66 16.32 22.47 0.75
N GLN A 67 16.88 21.31 0.43
CA GLN A 67 18.02 21.19 -0.49
C GLN A 67 17.69 21.74 -1.88
N ASN A 68 16.50 21.43 -2.40
CA ASN A 68 16.03 21.96 -3.68
C ASN A 68 15.88 23.49 -3.64
N ALA A 69 15.30 24.04 -2.57
CA ALA A 69 15.18 25.48 -2.39
C ALA A 69 16.54 26.19 -2.26
N ALA A 70 17.55 25.49 -1.72
CA ALA A 70 18.90 25.99 -1.53
C ALA A 70 19.88 25.58 -2.64
N ALA A 71 19.41 25.04 -3.78
CA ALA A 71 20.26 24.39 -4.78
C ALA A 71 21.41 25.28 -5.31
N GLY A 72 21.20 26.59 -5.40
CA GLY A 72 22.23 27.55 -5.85
C GLY A 72 23.24 27.97 -4.77
N GLN A 73 23.01 27.68 -3.49
CA GLN A 73 23.83 28.22 -2.38
C GLN A 73 25.21 27.57 -2.29
N ASN A 74 25.31 26.29 -2.69
CA ASN A 74 26.53 25.48 -2.56
C ASN A 74 27.26 25.27 -3.88
N VAL A 75 26.91 26.05 -4.91
CA VAL A 75 27.57 26.06 -6.22
C VAL A 75 28.70 27.09 -6.22
N GLU A 76 29.82 26.75 -6.85
CA GLU A 76 30.94 27.69 -7.03
C GLU A 76 30.50 28.91 -7.85
N PRO A 77 30.73 30.15 -7.35
CA PRO A 77 30.40 31.35 -8.10
C PRO A 77 31.13 31.38 -9.45
N GLY A 78 30.37 31.50 -10.55
CA GLY A 78 30.91 31.46 -11.91
C GLY A 78 31.12 30.04 -12.49
N GLY A 79 30.79 29.00 -11.72
CA GLY A 79 30.97 27.61 -12.13
C GLY A 79 32.40 27.11 -11.89
N GLY A 80 32.74 25.99 -12.53
CA GLY A 80 34.07 25.38 -12.39
C GLY A 80 34.32 24.28 -13.40
N ALA A 81 35.22 23.36 -13.07
CA ALA A 81 35.69 22.29 -13.96
C ALA A 81 34.56 21.39 -14.52
N TYR A 82 33.41 21.35 -13.86
CA TYR A 82 32.25 20.55 -14.24
C TYR A 82 31.06 21.41 -14.73
N GLY A 83 31.34 22.65 -15.15
CA GLY A 83 30.34 23.59 -15.66
C GLY A 83 29.67 24.43 -14.56
N PRO A 84 28.50 25.03 -14.85
CA PRO A 84 27.87 26.03 -13.99
C PRO A 84 27.37 25.47 -12.66
N ASN A 85 27.14 24.16 -12.56
CA ASN A 85 26.70 23.50 -11.32
C ASN A 85 27.86 22.87 -10.54
N THR A 86 29.10 23.31 -10.76
CA THR A 86 30.25 22.81 -10.00
C THR A 86 30.04 23.13 -8.51
N CYS A 87 30.10 22.10 -7.65
CA CYS A 87 29.92 22.30 -6.22
C CYS A 87 31.12 22.94 -5.56
N LYS A 88 30.85 23.72 -4.51
CA LYS A 88 31.89 24.25 -3.62
C LYS A 88 32.72 23.14 -2.98
N GLN A 89 33.96 23.46 -2.60
CA GLN A 89 34.79 22.51 -1.84
C GLN A 89 34.04 21.96 -0.62
N GLY A 90 34.04 20.63 -0.47
CA GLY A 90 33.32 19.92 0.61
C GLY A 90 31.89 19.52 0.27
N PHE A 91 31.36 19.96 -0.88
CA PHE A 91 30.04 19.55 -1.39
C PHE A 91 30.18 18.67 -2.63
N VAL A 92 29.15 17.86 -2.87
CA VAL A 92 29.03 16.96 -4.02
C VAL A 92 27.61 17.02 -4.57
N TRP A 93 27.42 16.66 -5.84
CA TRP A 93 26.08 16.46 -6.38
C TRP A 93 25.35 15.37 -5.60
N ARG A 94 24.10 15.64 -5.23
CA ARG A 94 23.26 14.72 -4.45
C ARG A 94 22.96 13.44 -5.20
N GLU A 95 22.82 13.51 -6.53
CA GLU A 95 22.57 12.34 -7.39
C GLU A 95 21.36 11.50 -6.97
N ALA A 96 20.30 12.16 -6.46
CA ALA A 96 19.05 11.49 -6.10
C ALA A 96 18.38 10.84 -7.32
N TYR A 97 18.67 11.34 -8.52
CA TYR A 97 18.26 10.80 -9.81
C TYR A 97 19.29 11.21 -10.89
N GLY A 98 19.16 10.65 -12.10
CA GLY A 98 20.01 11.03 -13.23
C GLY A 98 19.89 12.51 -13.59
N GLY A 99 20.97 13.27 -13.43
CA GLY A 99 21.01 14.72 -13.63
C GLY A 99 20.70 15.57 -12.40
N ASP A 100 20.58 14.97 -11.21
CA ASP A 100 20.44 15.73 -9.95
C ASP A 100 21.78 16.33 -9.52
N VAL A 101 21.97 17.60 -9.86
CA VAL A 101 23.19 18.38 -9.61
C VAL A 101 23.07 19.32 -8.40
N VAL A 102 22.09 19.09 -7.52
CA VAL A 102 21.96 19.85 -6.27
C VAL A 102 23.18 19.57 -5.39
N CYS A 103 23.91 20.62 -5.00
CA CYS A 103 25.12 20.49 -4.19
C CYS A 103 24.80 20.31 -2.71
N VAL A 104 25.15 19.15 -2.17
CA VAL A 104 24.89 18.72 -0.78
C VAL A 104 26.17 18.16 -0.15
N THR A 105 26.13 17.84 1.14
CA THR A 105 27.26 17.16 1.79
C THR A 105 27.37 15.70 1.32
N PRO A 106 28.55 15.07 1.42
CA PRO A 106 28.73 13.67 1.06
C PRO A 106 27.75 12.71 1.77
N ASP A 107 27.43 12.96 3.04
CA ASP A 107 26.48 12.14 3.80
C ASP A 107 25.07 12.19 3.21
N VAL A 108 24.64 13.35 2.71
CA VAL A 108 23.33 13.50 2.06
C VAL A 108 23.29 12.77 0.72
N ARG A 109 24.38 12.79 -0.05
CA ARG A 109 24.50 11.96 -1.27
C ARG A 109 24.41 10.47 -0.94
N ALA A 110 25.08 10.03 0.12
CA ALA A 110 25.01 8.65 0.58
C ALA A 110 23.58 8.26 1.02
N GLN A 111 22.88 9.15 1.73
CA GLN A 111 21.48 8.96 2.10
C GLN A 111 20.57 8.85 0.87
N ALA A 112 20.72 9.73 -0.12
CA ALA A 112 19.94 9.69 -1.35
C ALA A 112 20.15 8.38 -2.13
N ALA A 113 21.39 7.87 -2.16
CA ALA A 113 21.70 6.57 -2.76
C ALA A 113 21.06 5.41 -1.98
N ALA A 114 21.09 5.44 -0.65
CA ALA A 114 20.43 4.45 0.20
C ALA A 114 18.91 4.45 0.00
N ASP A 115 18.30 5.62 -0.14
CA ASP A 115 16.87 5.76 -0.43
C ASP A 115 16.49 5.20 -1.80
N ASN A 116 17.34 5.44 -2.82
CA ASN A 116 17.16 4.85 -4.15
C ASN A 116 17.25 3.31 -4.09
N ALA A 117 18.21 2.76 -3.34
CA ALA A 117 18.34 1.32 -3.16
C ALA A 117 17.14 0.69 -2.45
N ALA A 118 16.57 1.39 -1.44
CA ALA A 118 15.42 0.93 -0.69
C ALA A 118 14.07 1.17 -1.39
N ALA A 119 14.04 1.94 -2.49
CA ALA A 119 12.82 2.46 -3.09
C ALA A 119 11.75 1.39 -3.34
N GLN A 120 12.14 0.23 -3.89
CA GLN A 120 11.20 -0.84 -4.19
C GLN A 120 10.61 -1.45 -2.92
N SER A 121 11.42 -1.72 -1.90
CA SER A 121 10.96 -2.33 -0.64
C SER A 121 9.96 -1.47 0.13
N ARG A 122 9.89 -0.16 -0.18
CA ARG A 122 9.01 0.81 0.49
C ARG A 122 7.73 1.11 -0.30
N LYS A 123 7.48 0.42 -1.41
CA LYS A 123 6.22 0.50 -2.16
C LYS A 123 5.23 -0.55 -1.66
N GLN A 124 3.97 -0.15 -1.53
CA GLN A 124 2.88 -1.02 -1.08
C GLN A 124 2.64 -2.19 -2.03
N ALA A 125 2.82 -1.98 -3.34
CA ALA A 125 2.70 -3.01 -4.36
C ALA A 125 3.76 -4.13 -4.25
N ASN A 126 4.87 -3.87 -3.55
CA ASN A 126 5.94 -4.84 -3.32
C ASN A 126 5.87 -5.48 -1.93
N GLN A 127 4.84 -5.17 -1.14
CA GLN A 127 4.63 -5.84 0.15
C GLN A 127 4.01 -7.22 -0.07
N PRO A 128 4.34 -8.19 0.80
CA PRO A 128 3.55 -9.41 0.90
C PRO A 128 2.07 -9.06 1.10
N ALA A 129 1.18 -9.84 0.49
CA ALA A 129 -0.25 -9.69 0.72
C ALA A 129 -0.51 -9.68 2.24
N PRO A 130 -1.34 -8.74 2.75
CA PRO A 130 -1.73 -8.76 4.14
C PRO A 130 -2.22 -10.17 4.49
N ALA A 131 -1.75 -10.71 5.61
CA ALA A 131 -2.28 -11.98 6.11
C ALA A 131 -3.81 -11.85 6.15
N ALA A 132 -4.51 -12.84 5.58
CA ALA A 132 -5.96 -12.82 5.56
C ALA A 132 -6.44 -12.56 7.00
N PRO A 133 -7.40 -11.64 7.23
CA PRO A 133 -7.99 -11.47 8.53
C PRO A 133 -8.41 -12.86 9.04
N PRO A 134 -8.21 -13.20 10.33
CA PRO A 134 -8.72 -14.45 10.86
C PRO A 134 -10.19 -14.54 10.48
N ALA A 135 -10.61 -15.67 9.91
CA ALA A 135 -11.97 -15.87 9.46
C ALA A 135 -12.93 -15.58 10.62
N GLN A 136 -13.59 -14.42 10.59
CA GLN A 136 -14.60 -14.09 11.56
C GLN A 136 -15.81 -14.97 11.21
N HIS A 137 -16.18 -15.89 12.10
CA HIS A 137 -17.42 -16.65 11.93
C HIS A 137 -18.57 -15.65 11.76
N PRO A 138 -19.38 -15.73 10.69
CA PRO A 138 -20.42 -14.74 10.38
C PRO A 138 -21.55 -14.65 11.41
N LEU A 139 -21.48 -15.43 12.50
CA LEU A 139 -22.46 -15.50 13.57
C LEU A 139 -21.95 -14.99 14.94
N CYS A 140 -20.64 -14.70 15.11
CA CYS A 140 -20.21 -14.08 16.38
C CYS A 140 -20.69 -12.62 16.40
N GLY A 141 -21.66 -12.34 17.27
CA GLY A 141 -22.32 -11.03 17.41
C GLY A 141 -23.79 -10.97 16.99
N VAL A 142 -24.35 -12.04 16.39
CA VAL A 142 -25.78 -12.10 16.06
C VAL A 142 -26.55 -12.62 17.28
N ASN A 143 -27.33 -11.76 17.93
CA ASN A 143 -28.23 -12.16 19.01
C ASN A 143 -29.45 -12.88 18.42
N LEU A 144 -29.37 -14.21 18.29
CA LEU A 144 -30.50 -15.05 17.94
C LEU A 144 -31.38 -15.25 19.18
N PRO A 145 -32.69 -14.90 19.15
CA PRO A 145 -33.60 -15.00 20.30
C PRO A 145 -33.86 -16.43 20.80
N ILE A 146 -33.23 -17.43 20.17
CA ILE A 146 -33.42 -18.87 20.45
C ILE A 146 -32.20 -19.56 21.07
N LEU A 147 -31.06 -18.88 21.21
CA LEU A 147 -29.85 -19.47 21.78
C LEU A 147 -29.48 -18.75 23.08
N ASN A 148 -29.75 -19.41 24.20
CA ASN A 148 -29.51 -18.90 25.56
C ASN A 148 -28.02 -18.95 25.96
N SER A 149 -27.09 -18.90 25.00
CA SER A 149 -25.65 -18.93 25.21
C SER A 149 -24.93 -18.28 24.02
N PRO A 150 -23.91 -17.43 24.25
CA PRO A 150 -23.10 -16.89 23.17
C PRO A 150 -22.33 -18.01 22.47
N ILE A 151 -22.36 -18.03 21.14
CA ILE A 151 -21.58 -18.95 20.31
C ILE A 151 -20.16 -18.38 20.14
N CYS A 152 -19.41 -18.22 21.20
CA CYS A 152 -17.98 -17.85 21.16
C CYS A 152 -17.46 -17.98 22.64
N PRO A 153 -16.27 -18.57 22.91
CA PRO A 153 -15.70 -18.64 24.26
C PRO A 153 -15.33 -17.27 24.83
#